data_AF-A0AAX6S1D2-F1
#
_entry.id   AF-A0AAX6S1D2-F1
#
_cell.length_a   1.000
_cell.length_b   1.000
_cell.length_c   1.000
_cell.angle_alpha   90.00
_cell.angle_beta   90.00
_cell.angle_gamma   90.00
#
_symmetry.space_group_name_H-M   'P 1'
#
loop_
_entity.id
_entity.type
_entity.pdbx_description
1 polymer ?
#
loop_
_entity_poly.entity_id
_entity_poly.type
_entity_poly.pdbx_seq_one_letter_code
_entity_poly.pdbx_strand_id
1 'polypeptide(L)'
;MLVVEVANGRSLVWGAEAVQALRERLGVGGRTVGALPRGPRQNSRLGLPLLLLPEEARLLAEIGAVTLVSSPRRDPSQHSLALASFRRQQEQSFQEQSALAAEARENRRQELLEKIAEGQAAKKQKLEQDSEAGGSRAAEESEIGGGQASGEQEEAVPSSQAASDGAAPLPRSALLVQLATARPRPVKARPLDWRVQSKDWPHAGRPAHELRYSIYRDLWERGFFLSAAGKFGGDFLVYPGDPLRFHAHYIAQCWAPEDPIPLQDLVSAGRLGTSVRKTLLLCSPQPDGKVAYTSLQWASLQ
;
A
#
# COMPACT_ATOMS: atom_id res chain seq x y z
N MET A 1 -12.69 -13.23 -18.22
CA MET A 1 -11.69 -14.06 -17.52
C MET A 1 -10.56 -13.15 -17.06
N LEU A 2 -10.24 -13.14 -15.77
CA LEU A 2 -9.19 -12.26 -15.22
C LEU A 2 -7.81 -12.89 -15.41
N VAL A 3 -6.76 -12.08 -15.43
CA VAL A 3 -5.37 -12.55 -15.63
C VAL A 3 -4.57 -12.29 -14.37
N VAL A 4 -3.85 -13.31 -13.92
CA VAL A 4 -2.94 -13.26 -12.77
C VAL A 4 -1.52 -13.57 -13.27
N GLU A 5 -0.60 -12.63 -13.12
CA GLU A 5 0.80 -12.81 -13.51
C GLU A 5 1.55 -13.55 -12.40
N VAL A 6 2.16 -14.67 -12.72
CA VAL A 6 2.96 -15.46 -11.79
C VAL A 6 4.44 -15.29 -12.12
N ALA A 7 5.22 -14.83 -11.14
CA ALA A 7 6.66 -14.66 -11.27
C ALA A 7 7.37 -15.02 -9.97
N ASN A 8 8.35 -15.94 -10.02
CA ASN A 8 9.12 -16.38 -8.85
C ASN A 8 8.23 -16.87 -7.68
N GLY A 9 7.17 -17.64 -7.95
CA GLY A 9 6.27 -18.12 -6.90
C GLY A 9 5.30 -17.05 -6.36
N ARG A 10 5.25 -15.86 -6.97
CA ARG A 10 4.35 -14.77 -6.57
C ARG A 10 3.29 -14.55 -7.62
N SER A 11 2.03 -14.59 -7.20
CA SER A 11 0.86 -14.34 -8.04
C SER A 11 0.41 -12.89 -7.88
N LEU A 12 0.45 -12.11 -8.96
CA LEU A 12 0.25 -10.67 -8.96
C LEU A 12 -0.92 -10.28 -9.85
N VAL A 13 -1.76 -9.38 -9.34
CA VAL A 13 -2.88 -8.76 -10.07
C VAL A 13 -2.64 -7.27 -10.17
N TRP A 14 -2.55 -6.77 -11.40
CA TRP A 14 -2.18 -5.39 -11.68
C TRP A 14 -3.36 -4.46 -11.95
N GLY A 15 -4.54 -4.99 -12.27
CA GLY A 15 -5.71 -4.17 -12.64
C GLY A 15 -6.62 -3.90 -11.43
N ALA A 16 -7.02 -2.64 -11.23
CA ALA A 16 -7.92 -2.25 -10.14
C ALA A 16 -9.28 -2.94 -10.24
N GLU A 17 -9.87 -2.99 -11.43
CA GLU A 17 -11.15 -3.68 -11.70
C GLU A 17 -11.07 -5.18 -11.41
N ALA A 18 -9.94 -5.81 -11.75
CA ALA A 18 -9.71 -7.22 -11.45
C ALA A 18 -9.65 -7.43 -9.94
N VAL A 19 -8.92 -6.59 -9.20
CA VAL A 19 -8.83 -6.65 -7.74
C VAL A 19 -10.20 -6.44 -7.09
N GLN A 20 -10.98 -5.48 -7.58
CA GLN A 20 -12.35 -5.25 -7.11
C GLN A 20 -13.22 -6.49 -7.34
N ALA A 21 -13.18 -7.08 -8.54
CA ALA A 21 -13.95 -8.28 -8.86
C ALA A 21 -13.55 -9.49 -8.01
N LEU A 22 -12.25 -9.71 -7.75
CA LEU A 22 -11.77 -10.78 -6.88
C LEU A 22 -12.34 -10.64 -5.46
N ARG A 23 -12.37 -9.42 -4.94
CA ARG A 23 -12.81 -9.12 -3.58
C ARG A 23 -14.33 -9.20 -3.44
N GLU A 24 -15.07 -8.52 -4.31
CA GLU A 24 -16.52 -8.38 -4.19
C GLU A 24 -17.28 -9.63 -4.63
N ARG A 25 -16.78 -10.32 -5.66
CA ARG A 25 -17.50 -11.45 -6.27
C ARG A 25 -16.97 -12.81 -5.87
N LEU A 26 -15.67 -12.90 -5.53
CA LEU A 26 -15.00 -14.18 -5.27
C LEU A 26 -14.50 -14.31 -3.83
N GLY A 27 -14.69 -13.29 -2.98
CA GLY A 27 -14.27 -13.38 -1.57
C GLY A 27 -12.74 -13.44 -1.36
N VAL A 28 -11.94 -13.01 -2.35
CA VAL A 28 -10.48 -13.06 -2.29
C VAL A 28 -9.91 -11.67 -2.08
N GLY A 29 -9.28 -11.47 -0.92
CA GLY A 29 -8.80 -10.16 -0.48
C GLY A 29 -7.42 -9.80 -1.00
N GLY A 30 -6.49 -10.76 -1.02
CA GLY A 30 -5.06 -10.55 -1.30
C GLY A 30 -4.39 -9.49 -0.43
N ARG A 31 -3.16 -9.12 -0.79
CA ARG A 31 -2.40 -8.03 -0.15
C ARG A 31 -1.76 -7.12 -1.18
N THR A 32 -2.07 -5.83 -1.14
CA THR A 32 -1.38 -4.81 -1.95
C THR A 32 0.10 -4.69 -1.55
N VAL A 33 1.01 -4.67 -2.52
CA VAL A 33 2.47 -4.61 -2.27
C VAL A 33 3.20 -3.50 -3.02
N GLY A 34 2.50 -2.71 -3.83
CA GLY A 34 3.09 -1.55 -4.51
C GLY A 34 2.93 -0.25 -3.75
N ALA A 35 3.26 0.85 -4.42
CA ALA A 35 3.19 2.20 -3.85
C ALA A 35 1.90 2.91 -4.27
N LEU A 36 1.41 3.82 -3.42
CA LEU A 36 0.27 4.67 -3.76
C LEU A 36 0.70 5.80 -4.71
N PRO A 37 0.03 6.01 -5.86
CA PRO A 37 0.43 7.04 -6.83
C PRO A 37 0.48 8.46 -6.24
N ARG A 38 -0.47 8.81 -5.36
CA ARG A 38 -0.55 10.12 -4.70
C ARG A 38 0.22 10.22 -3.39
N GLY A 39 0.84 9.13 -2.96
CA GLY A 39 1.57 9.06 -1.69
C GLY A 39 2.63 7.96 -1.72
N PRO A 40 3.67 8.07 -2.58
CA PRO A 40 4.63 6.99 -2.78
C PRO A 40 5.62 6.82 -1.61
N ARG A 41 5.74 7.83 -0.72
CA ARG A 41 6.69 7.82 0.41
C ARG A 41 6.10 7.26 1.72
N GLN A 42 4.80 6.98 1.77
CA GLN A 42 4.19 6.39 2.96
C GLN A 42 4.08 4.87 2.83
N ASN A 43 4.19 4.17 3.95
CA ASN A 43 4.08 2.71 4.05
C ASN A 43 2.85 2.26 4.87
N SER A 44 1.97 3.18 5.24
CA SER A 44 0.75 2.89 6.01
C SER A 44 -0.30 2.15 5.16
N ARG A 45 -0.36 2.45 3.87
CA ARG A 45 -1.23 1.82 2.87
C ARG A 45 -0.44 1.56 1.61
N LEU A 46 -0.58 0.36 1.06
CA LEU A 46 0.11 -0.04 -0.16
C LEU A 46 -0.85 0.00 -1.34
N GLY A 47 -0.30 0.23 -2.54
CA GLY A 47 -1.03 0.24 -3.80
C GLY A 47 -0.89 -1.07 -4.58
N LEU A 48 -1.42 -1.07 -5.80
CA LEU A 48 -1.24 -2.16 -6.75
C LEU A 48 0.25 -2.38 -7.07
N PRO A 49 0.66 -3.63 -7.35
CA PRO A 49 -0.18 -4.81 -7.57
C PRO A 49 -0.71 -5.45 -6.28
N LEU A 50 -1.79 -6.22 -6.42
CA LEU A 50 -2.28 -7.13 -5.40
C LEU A 50 -1.49 -8.45 -5.49
N LEU A 51 -0.84 -8.83 -4.40
CA LEU A 51 -0.21 -10.13 -4.22
C LEU A 51 -1.23 -11.10 -3.64
N LEU A 52 -1.43 -12.22 -4.33
CA LEU A 52 -2.25 -13.33 -3.87
C LEU A 52 -1.38 -14.36 -3.12
N LEU A 53 -1.97 -15.02 -2.14
CA LEU A 53 -1.45 -16.26 -1.56
C LEU A 53 -1.42 -17.37 -2.63
N PRO A 54 -0.54 -18.38 -2.48
CA PRO A 54 -0.59 -19.57 -3.33
C PRO A 54 -1.97 -20.24 -3.32
N GLU A 55 -2.60 -20.32 -2.14
CA GLU A 55 -3.92 -20.94 -1.99
C GLU A 55 -5.02 -20.12 -2.68
N GLU A 56 -4.99 -18.79 -2.56
CA GLU A 56 -5.87 -17.86 -3.29
C GLU A 56 -5.73 -18.05 -4.81
N ALA A 57 -4.49 -18.03 -5.31
CA ALA A 57 -4.22 -18.14 -6.74
C ALA A 57 -4.63 -19.50 -7.32
N ARG A 58 -4.41 -20.58 -6.56
CA ARG A 58 -4.87 -21.93 -6.94
C ARG A 58 -6.39 -22.00 -6.98
N LEU A 59 -7.08 -21.55 -5.93
CA LEU A 59 -8.54 -21.58 -5.86
C LEU A 59 -9.14 -20.88 -7.09
N LEU A 60 -8.69 -19.66 -7.35
CA LEU A 60 -9.17 -18.84 -8.45
C LEU A 60 -8.95 -19.49 -9.83
N ALA A 61 -7.84 -20.21 -10.00
CA ALA A 61 -7.54 -20.94 -11.22
C ALA A 61 -8.34 -22.25 -11.33
N GLU A 62 -8.59 -22.93 -10.22
CA GLU A 62 -9.38 -24.17 -10.15
C GLU A 62 -10.85 -23.92 -10.48
N ILE A 63 -11.46 -22.85 -9.96
CA ILE A 63 -12.85 -22.47 -10.28
C ILE A 63 -13.00 -21.80 -11.66
N GLY A 64 -11.91 -21.64 -12.41
CA GLY A 64 -11.92 -21.04 -13.75
C GLY A 64 -12.15 -19.52 -13.79
N ALA A 65 -12.05 -18.83 -12.65
CA ALA A 65 -12.25 -17.38 -12.59
C ALA A 65 -11.07 -16.60 -13.19
N VAL A 66 -9.86 -17.16 -13.08
CA VAL A 66 -8.62 -16.52 -13.54
C VAL A 66 -7.76 -17.46 -14.39
N THR A 67 -6.98 -16.87 -15.30
CA THR A 67 -5.88 -17.56 -15.98
C THR A 67 -4.56 -17.12 -15.35
N LEU A 68 -3.81 -18.08 -14.82
CA LEU A 68 -2.43 -17.86 -14.40
C LEU A 68 -1.56 -17.75 -15.64
N VAL A 69 -0.70 -16.74 -15.69
CA VAL A 69 0.23 -16.55 -16.81
C VAL A 69 1.64 -16.28 -16.29
N SER A 70 2.65 -16.84 -16.96
CA SER A 70 4.06 -16.49 -16.70
C SER A 70 4.63 -15.74 -17.90
N SER A 71 5.42 -14.70 -17.61
CA SER A 71 6.17 -13.96 -18.61
C SER A 71 7.59 -14.53 -18.72
N PRO A 72 8.07 -14.85 -19.94
CA PRO A 72 9.44 -15.30 -20.11
C PRO A 72 10.41 -14.22 -19.63
N ARG A 73 11.42 -14.64 -18.87
CA ARG A 73 12.47 -13.73 -18.42
C ARG A 73 13.22 -13.22 -19.64
N ARG A 74 13.54 -11.92 -19.64
CA ARG A 74 14.49 -11.39 -20.62
C ARG A 74 15.83 -12.07 -20.41
N ASP A 75 16.46 -12.45 -21.51
CA ASP A 75 17.81 -13.02 -21.51
C ASP A 75 18.77 -12.04 -20.80
N PRO A 76 19.56 -12.49 -19.81
CA PRO A 76 20.61 -11.67 -19.19
C PRO A 76 21.55 -11.00 -20.20
N SER A 77 21.78 -11.59 -21.37
CA SER A 77 22.59 -11.00 -22.44
C SER A 77 22.02 -9.68 -22.98
N GLN A 78 20.68 -9.54 -22.99
CA GLN A 78 19.96 -8.35 -23.42
C GLN A 78 19.81 -7.31 -22.30
N HIS A 79 20.28 -7.62 -21.10
CA HIS A 79 20.13 -6.77 -19.93
C HIS A 79 20.94 -5.47 -20.07
N SER A 80 22.11 -5.51 -20.71
CA SER A 80 22.96 -4.34 -20.93
C SER A 80 22.28 -3.26 -21.78
N LEU A 81 21.66 -3.66 -22.90
CA LEU A 81 20.90 -2.77 -23.77
C LEU A 81 19.65 -2.20 -23.07
N ALA A 82 18.95 -3.04 -22.31
CA ALA A 82 17.80 -2.63 -21.51
C ALA A 82 18.19 -1.63 -20.40
N LEU A 83 19.32 -1.83 -19.73
CA LEU A 83 19.85 -0.88 -18.74
C LEU A 83 20.26 0.44 -19.38
N ALA A 84 20.93 0.40 -20.53
CA ALA A 84 21.35 1.61 -21.24
C ALA A 84 20.14 2.45 -21.68
N SER A 85 19.11 1.81 -22.25
CA SER A 85 17.85 2.48 -22.61
C SER A 85 17.12 3.02 -21.38
N PHE A 86 17.04 2.26 -20.29
CA PHE A 86 16.45 2.72 -19.03
C PHE A 86 17.17 3.94 -18.45
N ARG A 87 18.52 3.92 -18.40
CA ARG A 87 19.33 5.05 -17.93
C ARG A 87 19.12 6.29 -18.79
N ARG A 88 19.07 6.13 -20.11
CA ARG A 88 18.76 7.22 -21.04
C ARG A 88 17.39 7.82 -20.77
N GLN A 89 16.37 6.98 -20.61
CA GLN A 89 15.01 7.42 -20.30
C GLN A 89 14.95 8.14 -18.95
N GLN A 90 15.66 7.66 -17.94
CA GLN A 90 15.72 8.30 -16.63
C GLN A 90 16.40 9.67 -16.69
N GLU A 91 17.47 9.80 -17.48
CA GLU A 91 18.16 11.08 -17.67
C GLU A 91 17.29 12.08 -18.45
N GLN A 92 16.60 11.64 -19.51
CA GLN A 92 15.63 12.46 -20.23
C GLN A 92 14.50 12.95 -19.32
N SER A 93 13.92 12.04 -18.55
CA SER A 93 12.88 12.36 -17.56
C SER A 93 13.37 13.35 -16.49
N PHE A 94 14.62 13.23 -16.05
CA PHE A 94 15.23 14.18 -15.12
C PHE A 94 15.43 15.57 -15.74
N GLN A 95 15.86 15.64 -17.00
CA GLN A 95 16.01 16.91 -17.72
C GLN A 95 14.67 17.61 -17.91
N GLU A 96 13.65 16.87 -18.36
CA GLU A 96 12.28 17.37 -18.52
C GLU A 96 11.71 17.89 -17.19
N GLN A 97 11.82 17.11 -16.12
CA GLN A 97 11.34 17.51 -14.80
C GLN A 97 12.12 18.70 -14.23
N SER A 98 13.43 18.79 -14.50
CA SER A 98 14.24 19.92 -14.07
C SER A 98 13.83 21.21 -14.78
N ALA A 99 13.51 21.14 -16.08
CA ALA A 99 13.00 22.27 -16.85
C ALA A 99 11.63 22.73 -16.33
N LEU A 100 10.69 21.79 -16.14
CA LEU A 100 9.36 22.08 -15.58
C LEU A 100 9.43 22.63 -14.15
N ALA A 101 10.36 22.12 -13.33
CA ALA A 101 10.57 22.62 -11.98
C ALA A 101 11.14 24.04 -11.97
N ALA A 102 12.02 24.37 -12.93
CA ALA A 102 12.54 25.74 -13.08
C ALA A 102 11.42 26.70 -13.51
N GLU A 103 10.61 26.32 -14.50
CA GLU A 103 9.45 27.09 -14.97
C GLU A 103 8.43 27.31 -13.84
N ALA A 104 8.04 26.26 -13.12
CA ALA A 104 7.09 26.35 -12.01
C ALA A 104 7.59 27.26 -10.87
N ARG A 105 8.90 27.30 -10.62
CA ARG A 105 9.50 28.21 -9.64
C ARG A 105 9.47 29.66 -10.12
N GLU A 106 9.74 29.90 -11.40
CA GLU A 106 9.68 31.23 -11.99
C GLU A 106 8.26 31.79 -11.96
N ASN A 107 7.26 31.00 -12.36
CA ASN A 107 5.85 31.39 -12.27
C ASN A 107 5.46 31.71 -10.81
N ARG A 108 5.87 30.86 -9.85
CA ARG A 108 5.61 31.11 -8.42
C ARG A 108 6.33 32.38 -7.92
N ARG A 109 7.52 32.68 -8.44
CA ARG A 109 8.25 33.91 -8.11
C ARG A 109 7.51 35.14 -8.62
N GLN A 110 6.99 35.09 -9.85
CA GLN A 110 6.19 36.17 -10.43
C GLN A 110 4.90 36.40 -9.63
N GLU A 111 4.14 35.33 -9.32
CA GLU A 111 2.94 35.42 -8.47
C GLU A 111 3.22 36.03 -7.09
N LEU A 112 4.37 35.69 -6.48
CA LEU A 112 4.77 36.26 -5.19
C LEU A 112 5.12 37.74 -5.32
N LEU A 113 5.80 38.15 -6.40
CA LEU A 113 6.12 39.55 -6.66
C LEU A 113 4.86 40.38 -6.89
N GLU A 114 3.88 39.86 -7.63
CA GLU A 114 2.57 40.50 -7.82
C GLU A 114 1.86 40.71 -6.47
N LYS A 115 1.79 39.68 -5.63
CA LYS A 115 1.20 39.78 -4.27
C LYS A 115 1.93 40.78 -3.37
N ILE A 116 3.26 40.85 -3.46
CA ILE A 116 4.06 41.83 -2.72
C ILE A 116 3.73 43.24 -3.21
N ALA A 117 3.64 43.46 -4.53
CA ALA A 117 3.31 44.75 -5.11
C ALA A 117 1.89 45.20 -4.72
N GLU A 118 0.89 44.31 -4.79
CA GLU A 118 -0.48 44.56 -4.33
C GLU A 118 -0.50 44.91 -2.84
N GLY A 119 0.22 44.17 -2.00
CA GLY A 119 0.33 44.44 -0.57
C GLY A 119 0.99 45.80 -0.25
N GLN A 120 2.04 46.17 -1.00
CA GLN A 120 2.69 47.48 -0.86
C GLN A 120 1.78 48.62 -1.33
N ALA A 121 1.05 48.45 -2.43
CA ALA A 121 0.10 49.44 -2.92
C ALA A 121 -1.06 49.66 -1.93
N ALA A 122 -1.63 48.58 -1.39
CA ALA A 122 -2.68 48.66 -0.36
C ALA A 122 -2.16 49.34 0.93
N LYS A 123 -0.91 49.07 1.34
CA LYS A 123 -0.28 49.73 2.49
C LYS A 123 -0.08 51.24 2.23
N LYS A 124 0.32 51.63 1.02
CA LYS A 124 0.49 53.03 0.64
C LYS A 124 -0.86 53.78 0.63
N GLN A 125 -1.91 53.17 0.08
CA GLN A 125 -3.26 53.75 0.10
C GLN A 125 -3.81 53.92 1.52
N LYS A 126 -3.56 52.98 2.44
CA LYS A 126 -3.92 53.14 3.85
C LYS A 126 -3.17 54.28 4.53
N LEU A 127 -1.87 54.41 4.28
CA LEU A 127 -1.06 55.52 4.81
C LEU A 127 -1.50 56.88 4.27
N GLU A 128 -1.89 56.95 2.99
CA GLU A 128 -2.45 58.16 2.38
C GLU A 128 -3.81 58.51 3.01
N GLN A 129 -4.71 57.54 3.18
CA GLN A 129 -6.00 57.72 3.88
C GLN A 129 -5.84 58.15 5.34
N ASP A 130 -4.90 57.56 6.08
CA ASP A 130 -4.60 57.93 7.47
C ASP A 130 -3.95 59.32 7.55
N SER A 131 -3.16 59.72 6.54
CA SER A 131 -2.56 61.07 6.47
C SER A 131 -3.58 62.16 6.12
N GLU A 132 -4.59 61.85 5.30
CA GLU A 132 -5.70 62.77 5.00
C GLU A 132 -6.71 62.86 6.16
N ALA A 133 -6.88 61.79 6.95
CA ALA A 133 -7.66 61.81 8.19
C ALA A 133 -6.91 62.48 9.38
N GLY A 134 -5.58 62.60 9.32
CA GLY A 134 -4.74 63.24 10.34
C GLY A 134 -4.86 64.77 10.44
N GLY A 135 -5.65 65.41 9.57
CA GLY A 135 -5.94 66.85 9.61
C GLY A 135 -6.97 67.28 10.67
N SER A 136 -7.60 66.36 11.40
CA SER A 136 -8.53 66.72 12.47
C SER A 136 -8.63 65.66 13.56
N ARG A 137 -7.82 65.81 14.61
CA ARG A 137 -8.21 65.73 16.04
C ARG A 137 -6.97 65.61 16.93
N ALA A 138 -6.67 66.71 17.62
CA ALA A 138 -5.93 66.67 18.87
C ALA A 138 -6.93 66.59 20.04
N ALA A 139 -6.54 65.80 21.05
CA ALA A 139 -7.10 65.66 22.41
C ALA A 139 -8.41 64.85 22.58
N GLU A 140 -8.31 63.64 23.12
CA GLU A 140 -8.57 63.35 24.55
C GLU A 140 -8.16 61.93 24.94
N GLU A 141 -7.70 61.80 26.18
CA GLU A 141 -7.04 60.65 26.82
C GLU A 141 -8.01 59.63 27.47
N SER A 142 -7.57 58.36 27.46
CA SER A 142 -7.62 57.36 28.55
C SER A 142 -8.96 56.77 29.05
N GLU A 143 -9.22 55.48 28.78
CA GLU A 143 -8.98 54.34 29.71
C GLU A 143 -9.75 53.04 29.31
N ILE A 144 -8.98 51.93 29.27
CA ILE A 144 -9.23 50.57 29.77
C ILE A 144 -10.50 49.80 29.34
N GLY A 145 -10.29 48.65 28.66
CA GLY A 145 -11.27 47.55 28.61
C GLY A 145 -10.81 46.39 27.72
N GLY A 146 -10.23 45.35 28.33
CA GLY A 146 -9.61 44.21 27.63
C GLY A 146 -10.57 43.22 26.94
N GLY A 147 -10.02 42.46 25.99
CA GLY A 147 -10.67 41.32 25.36
C GLY A 147 -9.72 40.62 24.40
N GLN A 148 -9.11 39.53 24.88
CA GLN A 148 -8.10 38.70 24.20
C GLN A 148 -8.63 38.11 22.88
N ALA A 149 -7.91 38.35 21.79
CA ALA A 149 -7.93 37.50 20.60
C ALA A 149 -6.54 36.85 20.48
N SER A 150 -6.50 35.54 20.70
CA SER A 150 -5.32 34.68 20.64
C SER A 150 -4.66 34.75 19.26
N GLY A 151 -3.51 35.41 19.20
CA GLY A 151 -2.62 35.37 18.05
C GLY A 151 -1.88 34.03 17.98
N GLU A 152 -2.07 33.31 16.89
CA GLU A 152 -1.06 32.37 16.41
C GLU A 152 0.10 33.22 15.88
N GLN A 153 1.17 33.28 16.66
CA GLN A 153 2.43 33.90 16.26
C GLN A 153 3.09 33.02 15.18
N GLU A 154 2.86 33.35 13.91
CA GLU A 154 3.84 33.00 12.87
C GLU A 154 5.05 33.90 13.07
N GLU A 155 6.14 33.32 13.58
CA GLU A 155 7.46 33.93 13.62
C GLU A 155 7.91 34.33 12.20
N ALA A 156 7.64 35.58 11.84
CA ALA A 156 8.28 36.24 10.71
C ALA A 156 9.74 36.51 11.05
N VAL A 157 10.62 35.54 10.75
CA VAL A 157 12.06 35.79 10.68
C VAL A 157 12.34 36.60 9.41
N PRO A 158 12.86 37.84 9.49
CA PRO A 158 13.20 38.61 8.32
C PRO A 158 14.54 38.10 7.78
N SER A 159 14.50 37.18 6.82
CA SER A 159 15.67 36.82 6.02
C SER A 159 15.85 37.87 4.92
N SER A 160 16.38 39.03 5.30
CA SER A 160 17.04 39.94 4.36
C SER A 160 18.50 39.50 4.20
N GLN A 161 18.71 38.40 3.46
CA GLN A 161 20.03 38.06 2.94
C GLN A 161 19.91 37.59 1.50
N ALA A 162 20.38 38.48 0.63
CA ALA A 162 21.01 38.20 -0.64
C ALA A 162 20.29 37.21 -1.57
N ALA A 163 19.73 37.78 -2.63
CA ALA A 163 19.71 37.17 -3.95
C ALA A 163 21.11 36.61 -4.28
N SER A 164 21.36 35.34 -3.98
CA SER A 164 22.38 34.57 -4.66
C SER A 164 21.73 33.97 -5.89
N ASP A 165 22.07 34.59 -7.01
CA ASP A 165 21.81 34.17 -8.37
C ASP A 165 22.23 32.70 -8.55
N GLY A 166 21.25 31.82 -8.74
CA GLY A 166 21.47 30.37 -8.83
C GLY A 166 20.44 29.58 -8.03
N ALA A 167 19.19 29.57 -8.49
CA ALA A 167 18.18 28.66 -7.94
C ALA A 167 18.72 27.22 -7.96
N ALA A 168 18.77 26.56 -6.81
CA ALA A 168 19.32 25.21 -6.71
C ALA A 168 18.58 24.26 -7.69
N PRO A 169 19.31 23.53 -8.55
CA PRO A 169 18.69 22.61 -9.50
C PRO A 169 17.89 21.52 -8.78
N LEU A 170 16.91 20.93 -9.46
CA LEU A 170 16.15 19.81 -8.93
C LEU A 170 17.13 18.70 -8.48
N PRO A 171 17.18 18.32 -7.19
CA PRO A 171 18.11 17.29 -6.75
C PRO A 171 17.69 15.95 -7.35
N ARG A 172 18.65 15.09 -7.72
CA ARG A 172 18.36 13.77 -8.30
C ARG A 172 17.48 12.90 -7.39
N SER A 173 17.55 13.07 -6.07
CA SER A 173 16.69 12.38 -5.09
C SER A 173 15.21 12.79 -5.17
N ALA A 174 14.88 13.91 -5.80
CA ALA A 174 13.52 14.38 -6.01
C ALA A 174 12.94 13.99 -7.38
N LEU A 175 13.68 13.24 -8.21
CA LEU A 175 13.17 12.73 -9.48
C LEU A 175 11.88 11.93 -9.25
N LEU A 176 10.80 12.36 -9.88
CA LEU A 176 9.56 11.60 -9.93
C LEU A 176 9.73 10.44 -10.89
N VAL A 177 9.38 9.24 -10.43
CA VAL A 177 9.38 8.04 -11.26
C VAL A 177 7.94 7.64 -11.52
N GLN A 178 7.60 7.39 -12.78
CA GLN A 178 6.30 6.86 -13.13
C GLN A 178 6.16 5.45 -12.58
N LEU A 179 5.25 5.27 -11.61
CA LEU A 179 4.88 3.96 -11.11
C LEU A 179 3.79 3.39 -12.02
N ALA A 180 4.01 2.20 -12.56
CA ALA A 180 3.01 1.51 -13.34
C ALA A 180 1.80 1.14 -12.45
N THR A 181 0.69 1.86 -12.61
CA THR A 181 -0.58 1.59 -11.92
C THR A 181 -1.37 0.45 -12.56
N ALA A 182 -0.99 0.08 -13.78
CA ALA A 182 -1.40 -1.12 -14.47
C ALA A 182 -0.20 -1.65 -15.28
N ARG A 183 -0.09 -2.96 -15.41
CA ARG A 183 0.77 -3.55 -16.43
C ARG A 183 -0.06 -3.83 -17.68
N PRO A 184 0.33 -3.30 -18.86
CA PRO A 184 -0.18 -3.82 -20.12
C PRO A 184 0.04 -5.33 -20.14
N ARG A 185 -0.96 -6.11 -20.58
CA ARG A 185 -0.86 -7.57 -20.69
C ARG A 185 0.48 -7.92 -21.32
N PRO A 186 1.33 -8.73 -20.68
CA PRO A 186 2.64 -9.02 -21.25
C PRO A 186 2.40 -9.74 -22.58
N VAL A 187 2.76 -9.11 -23.71
CA VAL A 187 2.52 -9.63 -25.06
C VAL A 187 3.11 -11.04 -25.25
N LYS A 188 4.10 -11.40 -24.42
CA LYS A 188 4.77 -12.71 -24.42
C LYS A 188 4.35 -13.63 -23.28
N ALA A 189 3.33 -13.27 -22.50
CA ALA A 189 2.84 -14.10 -21.40
C ALA A 189 2.28 -15.42 -21.95
N ARG A 190 2.62 -16.53 -21.30
CA ARG A 190 2.11 -17.86 -21.61
C ARG A 190 1.21 -18.34 -20.47
N PRO A 191 0.14 -19.10 -20.76
CA PRO A 191 -0.63 -19.77 -19.72
C PRO A 191 0.28 -20.63 -18.84
N LEU A 192 0.07 -20.58 -17.53
CA LEU A 192 0.75 -21.39 -16.55
C LEU A 192 -0.22 -22.42 -16.00
N ASP A 193 0.16 -23.70 -16.05
CA ASP A 193 -0.60 -24.78 -15.42
C ASP A 193 -0.19 -24.91 -13.96
N TRP A 194 -1.13 -24.68 -13.05
CA TRP A 194 -0.92 -24.79 -11.60
C TRP A 194 -0.81 -26.24 -11.12
N ARG A 195 -1.18 -27.22 -11.95
CA ARG A 195 -1.08 -28.65 -11.62
C ARG A 195 0.35 -29.18 -11.76
N VAL A 196 1.19 -28.47 -12.52
CA VAL A 196 2.57 -28.89 -12.81
C VAL A 196 3.54 -27.99 -12.06
N GLN A 197 4.47 -28.62 -11.32
CA GLN A 197 5.50 -27.88 -10.61
C GLN A 197 6.42 -27.18 -11.62
N SER A 198 6.65 -25.89 -11.41
CA SER A 198 7.53 -25.08 -12.25
C SER A 198 8.29 -24.04 -11.42
N LYS A 199 9.22 -23.34 -12.06
CA LYS A 199 9.98 -22.26 -11.42
C LYS A 199 9.08 -21.13 -10.90
N ASP A 200 8.05 -20.78 -11.67
CA ASP A 200 7.13 -19.72 -11.28
C ASP A 200 5.98 -20.25 -10.40
N TRP A 201 5.70 -21.55 -10.43
CA TRP A 201 4.73 -22.22 -9.56
C TRP A 201 5.32 -23.44 -8.85
N PRO A 202 6.05 -23.23 -7.74
CA PRO A 202 6.74 -24.33 -7.06
C PRO A 202 5.81 -25.18 -6.18
N HIS A 203 4.56 -24.77 -5.99
CA HIS A 203 3.64 -25.28 -4.96
C HIS A 203 2.92 -26.58 -5.34
N ALA A 204 2.81 -26.88 -6.64
CA ALA A 204 2.09 -28.06 -7.12
C ALA A 204 2.63 -29.35 -6.48
N GLY A 205 1.73 -30.16 -5.93
CA GLY A 205 2.04 -31.48 -5.35
C GLY A 205 2.85 -31.44 -4.06
N ARG A 206 3.13 -30.27 -3.47
CA ARG A 206 3.83 -30.20 -2.18
C ARG A 206 2.86 -30.49 -1.03
N PRO A 207 3.14 -31.46 -0.13
CA PRO A 207 2.24 -31.82 0.96
C PRO A 207 1.80 -30.62 1.82
N ALA A 208 2.74 -29.74 2.18
CA ALA A 208 2.44 -28.54 2.97
C ALA A 208 1.47 -27.58 2.26
N HIS A 209 1.55 -27.48 0.93
CA HIS A 209 0.63 -26.63 0.16
C HIS A 209 -0.74 -27.30 -0.03
N GLU A 210 -0.78 -28.61 -0.27
CA GLU A 210 -2.04 -29.37 -0.36
C GLU A 210 -2.82 -29.29 0.96
N LEU A 211 -2.14 -29.48 2.09
CA LEU A 211 -2.70 -29.32 3.44
C LEU A 211 -3.32 -27.93 3.61
N ARG A 212 -2.52 -26.88 3.41
CA ARG A 212 -2.99 -25.48 3.57
C ARG A 212 -4.11 -25.14 2.59
N TYR A 213 -4.05 -25.63 1.36
CA TYR A 213 -5.07 -25.38 0.35
C TYR A 213 -6.41 -26.03 0.70
N SER A 214 -6.42 -27.28 1.17
CA SER A 214 -7.66 -27.95 1.58
C SER A 214 -8.40 -27.18 2.67
N ILE A 215 -7.66 -26.68 3.68
CA ILE A 215 -8.20 -25.87 4.78
C ILE A 215 -8.65 -24.49 4.28
N TYR A 216 -7.84 -23.85 3.42
CA TYR A 216 -8.18 -22.57 2.81
C TYR A 216 -9.50 -22.67 2.04
N ARG A 217 -9.65 -23.72 1.22
CA ARG A 217 -10.85 -23.98 0.42
C ARG A 217 -12.07 -24.19 1.30
N ASP A 218 -12.00 -25.06 2.31
CA ASP A 218 -13.14 -25.32 3.21
C ASP A 218 -13.60 -24.05 3.94
N LEU A 219 -12.66 -23.24 4.47
CA LEU A 219 -12.98 -21.95 5.10
C LEU A 219 -13.57 -20.94 4.10
N TRP A 220 -13.06 -20.89 2.88
CA TRP A 220 -13.59 -20.02 1.83
C TRP A 220 -14.99 -20.44 1.39
N GLU A 221 -15.24 -21.74 1.22
CA GLU A 221 -16.56 -22.30 0.88
C GLU A 221 -17.61 -22.00 1.97
N ARG A 222 -17.18 -21.87 3.24
CA ARG A 222 -18.01 -21.40 4.36
C ARG A 222 -18.26 -19.88 4.37
N GLY A 223 -17.70 -19.13 3.43
CA GLY A 223 -17.89 -17.69 3.30
C GLY A 223 -16.92 -16.82 4.11
N PHE A 224 -15.84 -17.39 4.66
CA PHE A 224 -14.83 -16.61 5.36
C PHE A 224 -13.83 -15.98 4.39
N PHE A 225 -13.35 -14.78 4.74
CA PHE A 225 -12.16 -14.21 4.12
C PHE A 225 -10.91 -14.66 4.87
N LEU A 226 -9.83 -14.84 4.13
CA LEU A 226 -8.57 -15.36 4.63
C LEU A 226 -7.41 -14.43 4.25
N SER A 227 -6.46 -14.23 5.17
CA SER A 227 -5.20 -13.54 4.89
C SER A 227 -4.03 -14.21 5.60
N ALA A 228 -2.78 -13.89 5.26
CA ALA A 228 -1.62 -14.51 5.92
C ALA A 228 -1.54 -14.13 7.41
N ALA A 229 -1.37 -15.13 8.28
CA ALA A 229 -1.24 -14.93 9.73
C ALA A 229 0.19 -15.03 10.27
N GLY A 230 1.23 -14.95 9.43
CA GLY A 230 2.62 -15.11 9.89
C GLY A 230 3.04 -14.18 11.04
N LYS A 231 2.46 -12.96 11.12
CA LYS A 231 2.70 -12.01 12.23
C LYS A 231 2.01 -12.41 13.56
N PHE A 232 1.10 -13.36 13.51
CA PHE A 232 0.25 -13.80 14.62
C PHE A 232 0.53 -15.26 15.02
N GLY A 233 1.57 -15.89 14.45
CA GLY A 233 1.92 -17.28 14.75
C GLY A 233 0.93 -18.30 14.20
N GLY A 234 0.30 -18.01 13.06
CA GLY A 234 -0.55 -18.98 12.35
C GLY A 234 -0.38 -18.90 10.84
N ASP A 235 -1.09 -19.78 10.13
CA ASP A 235 -1.10 -19.84 8.67
C ASP A 235 -2.06 -18.80 8.09
N PHE A 236 -3.29 -18.74 8.62
CA PHE A 236 -4.33 -17.85 8.14
C PHE A 236 -4.99 -17.04 9.26
N LEU A 237 -5.32 -15.78 8.96
CA LEU A 237 -6.29 -15.01 9.71
C LEU A 237 -7.64 -15.25 9.06
N VAL A 238 -8.65 -15.58 9.87
CA VAL A 238 -10.00 -15.89 9.40
C VAL A 238 -10.93 -14.76 9.81
N TYR A 239 -11.60 -14.18 8.82
CA TYR A 239 -12.49 -13.02 8.97
C TYR A 239 -13.91 -13.41 8.58
N PRO A 240 -14.93 -12.98 9.34
CA PRO A 240 -16.34 -13.25 9.01
C PRO A 240 -16.83 -12.51 7.75
N GLY A 241 -16.02 -11.61 7.20
CA GLY A 241 -16.29 -10.85 5.99
C GLY A 241 -15.03 -10.12 5.53
N ASP A 242 -15.18 -9.15 4.62
CA ASP A 242 -14.05 -8.43 4.03
C ASP A 242 -13.10 -7.83 5.12
N PRO A 243 -11.79 -8.14 5.10
CA PRO A 243 -10.78 -7.59 6.02
C PRO A 243 -10.67 -6.05 6.08
N LEU A 244 -11.23 -5.32 5.11
CA LEU A 244 -11.34 -3.85 5.17
C LEU A 244 -12.48 -3.37 6.08
N ARG A 245 -13.45 -4.24 6.39
CA ARG A 245 -14.63 -3.93 7.21
C ARG A 245 -14.67 -4.73 8.51
N PHE A 246 -14.04 -5.89 8.54
CA PHE A 246 -14.06 -6.81 9.67
C PHE A 246 -12.67 -7.05 10.24
N HIS A 247 -12.61 -7.29 11.55
CA HIS A 247 -11.41 -7.82 12.20
C HIS A 247 -11.39 -9.35 12.13
N ALA A 248 -10.19 -9.94 12.08
CA ALA A 248 -10.06 -11.38 12.13
C ALA A 248 -10.51 -11.88 13.51
N HIS A 249 -11.36 -12.90 13.54
CA HIS A 249 -11.81 -13.56 14.76
C HIS A 249 -10.87 -14.69 15.17
N TYR A 250 -10.28 -15.36 14.17
CA TYR A 250 -9.49 -16.56 14.38
C TYR A 250 -8.09 -16.44 13.78
N ILE A 251 -7.17 -17.15 14.43
CA ILE A 251 -5.86 -17.50 13.87
C ILE A 251 -5.90 -19.00 13.60
N ALA A 252 -5.88 -19.40 12.33
CA ALA A 252 -5.88 -20.79 11.92
C ALA A 252 -4.45 -21.32 11.78
N GLN A 253 -4.21 -22.51 12.34
CA GLN A 253 -3.01 -23.30 12.14
C GLN A 253 -3.38 -24.62 11.45
N CYS A 254 -2.65 -24.95 10.41
CA CYS A 254 -2.88 -26.12 9.58
C CYS A 254 -2.00 -27.29 10.05
N TRP A 255 -2.62 -28.39 10.46
CA TRP A 255 -1.94 -29.58 10.96
C TRP A 255 -2.41 -30.81 10.20
N ALA A 256 -1.48 -31.67 9.76
CA ALA A 256 -1.91 -32.97 9.24
C ALA A 256 -2.51 -33.80 10.40
N PRO A 257 -3.48 -34.70 10.12
CA PRO A 257 -4.21 -35.43 11.17
C PRO A 257 -3.34 -36.17 12.17
N GLU A 258 -2.22 -36.72 11.70
CA GLU A 258 -1.32 -37.55 12.50
C GLU A 258 -0.07 -36.80 12.95
N ASP A 259 0.05 -35.49 12.63
CA ASP A 259 1.22 -34.71 13.03
C ASP A 259 1.17 -34.46 14.54
N PRO A 260 2.23 -34.83 15.29
CA PRO A 260 2.31 -34.49 16.70
C PRO A 260 2.44 -32.97 16.85
N ILE A 261 1.64 -32.40 17.75
CA ILE A 261 1.71 -30.97 18.08
C ILE A 261 2.61 -30.82 19.31
N PRO A 262 3.81 -30.20 19.21
CA PRO A 262 4.64 -29.95 20.37
C PRO A 262 3.91 -29.07 21.38
N LEU A 263 3.91 -29.46 22.66
CA LEU A 263 3.21 -28.71 23.71
C LEU A 263 3.68 -27.26 23.80
N GLN A 264 4.98 -27.01 23.56
CA GLN A 264 5.56 -25.66 23.55
C GLN A 264 4.98 -24.79 22.43
N ASP A 265 4.74 -25.36 21.26
CA ASP A 265 4.12 -24.65 20.13
C ASP A 265 2.66 -24.34 20.44
N LEU A 266 1.94 -25.28 21.04
CA LEU A 266 0.55 -25.09 21.47
C LEU A 266 0.41 -23.96 22.50
N VAL A 267 1.27 -23.96 23.53
CA VAL A 267 1.31 -22.91 24.56
C VAL A 267 1.68 -21.55 23.94
N SER A 268 2.66 -21.53 23.04
CA SER A 268 3.09 -20.31 22.34
C SER A 268 1.98 -19.74 21.46
N ALA A 269 1.29 -20.59 20.71
CA ALA A 269 0.16 -20.22 19.88
C ALA A 269 -1.01 -19.68 20.71
N GLY A 270 -1.35 -20.34 21.82
CA GLY A 270 -2.40 -19.89 22.75
C GLY A 270 -2.08 -18.52 23.35
N ARG A 271 -0.83 -18.29 23.75
CA ARG A 271 -0.36 -16.97 24.25
C ARG A 271 -0.47 -15.88 23.19
N LEU A 272 -0.04 -16.16 21.95
CA LEU A 272 -0.12 -15.20 20.85
C LEU A 272 -1.58 -14.83 20.53
N GLY A 273 -2.47 -15.81 20.44
CA GLY A 273 -3.90 -15.59 20.20
C GLY A 273 -4.54 -14.73 21.28
N THR A 274 -4.26 -15.04 22.56
CA THR A 274 -4.81 -14.30 23.71
C THR A 274 -4.36 -12.83 23.70
N SER A 275 -3.10 -12.56 23.41
CA SER A 275 -2.55 -11.19 23.34
C SER A 275 -3.27 -10.31 22.33
N VAL A 276 -3.66 -10.87 21.17
CA VAL A 276 -4.34 -10.15 20.10
C VAL A 276 -5.86 -10.32 20.09
N ARG A 277 -6.41 -10.90 21.18
CA ARG A 277 -7.83 -11.21 21.38
C ARG A 277 -8.45 -11.99 20.21
N LYS A 278 -7.75 -13.03 19.73
CA LYS A 278 -8.23 -13.95 18.67
C LYS A 278 -8.23 -15.38 19.19
N THR A 279 -9.23 -16.15 18.78
CA THR A 279 -9.31 -17.57 19.11
C THR A 279 -8.39 -18.36 18.18
N LEU A 280 -7.55 -19.23 18.74
CA LEU A 280 -6.71 -20.12 17.95
C LEU A 280 -7.57 -21.27 17.42
N LEU A 281 -7.47 -21.59 16.13
CA LEU A 281 -8.12 -22.74 15.50
C LEU A 281 -7.05 -23.71 14.98
N LEU A 282 -7.02 -24.91 15.54
CA LEU A 282 -6.30 -26.04 14.93
C LEU A 282 -7.18 -26.64 13.85
N CYS A 283 -6.66 -26.68 12.63
CA CYS A 283 -7.39 -27.08 11.44
C CYS A 283 -6.73 -28.32 10.87
N SER A 284 -7.48 -29.41 10.73
CA SER A 284 -6.95 -30.67 10.21
C SER A 284 -7.92 -31.34 9.22
N PRO A 285 -7.50 -31.61 7.96
CA PRO A 285 -8.34 -32.28 6.98
C PRO A 285 -8.62 -33.73 7.37
N GLN A 286 -9.85 -34.18 7.22
CA GLN A 286 -10.29 -35.53 7.57
C GLN A 286 -10.38 -36.41 6.31
N PRO A 287 -10.36 -37.76 6.46
CA PRO A 287 -10.51 -38.68 5.34
C PRO A 287 -11.83 -38.54 4.56
N ASP A 288 -12.88 -38.00 5.19
CA ASP A 288 -14.18 -37.74 4.57
C ASP A 288 -14.19 -36.46 3.69
N GLY A 289 -13.06 -35.78 3.57
CA GLY A 289 -12.88 -34.55 2.79
C GLY A 289 -13.26 -33.27 3.53
N LYS A 290 -13.78 -33.35 4.76
CA LYS A 290 -14.08 -32.17 5.59
C LYS A 290 -12.87 -31.75 6.39
N VAL A 291 -12.91 -30.55 6.96
CA VAL A 291 -11.89 -30.07 7.91
C VAL A 291 -12.45 -30.10 9.32
N ALA A 292 -11.70 -30.74 10.24
CA ALA A 292 -11.95 -30.66 11.68
C ALA A 292 -11.32 -29.38 12.23
N TYR A 293 -12.08 -28.66 13.06
CA TYR A 293 -11.65 -27.42 13.70
C TYR A 293 -11.73 -27.56 15.21
N THR A 294 -10.60 -27.40 15.88
CA THR A 294 -10.51 -27.39 17.35
C THR A 294 -10.11 -26.00 17.81
N SER A 295 -10.99 -25.32 18.53
CA SER A 295 -10.69 -24.01 19.11
C SER A 295 -9.94 -24.15 20.42
N LEU A 296 -8.87 -23.37 20.60
CA LEU A 296 -8.20 -23.21 21.88
C LEU A 296 -8.42 -21.80 22.45
N GLN A 297 -8.76 -21.78 23.73
CA GLN A 297 -8.89 -20.56 24.52
C GLN A 297 -8.10 -20.73 25.80
N TRP A 298 -7.33 -19.69 26.15
CA TRP A 298 -6.60 -19.67 27.40
C TRP A 298 -7.56 -19.41 28.55
N ALA A 299 -7.75 -20.40 29.41
CA ALA A 299 -8.50 -20.25 30.65
C ALA A 299 -7.52 -19.89 31.77
N SER A 300 -7.72 -18.74 32.42
CA SER A 300 -7.15 -18.53 33.76
C SER A 300 -7.90 -19.42 34.73
N LEU A 301 -7.18 -20.19 35.54
CA LEU A 301 -7.76 -20.81 36.73
C LEU A 301 -8.24 -19.65 37.64
N GLN A 302 -9.55 -19.57 37.85
CA GLN A 302 -10.17 -18.68 38.84
C GLN A 302 -10.03 -19.29 40.24
#